data_AF-A0A821SKE0-F1
#
_entry.id   AF-A0A821SKE0-F1
#
_cell.length_a   1.000
_cell.length_b   1.000
_cell.length_c   1.000
_cell.angle_alpha   90.00
_cell.angle_beta   90.00
_cell.angle_gamma   90.00
#
_symmetry.space_group_name_H-M   'P 1'
#
loop_
_entity.id
_entity.type
_entity.pdbx_description
1 polymer ?
#
loop_
_entity_poly.entity_id
_entity_poly.type
_entity_poly.pdbx_seq_one_letter_code
_entity_poly.pdbx_strand_id
1 'polypeptide(L)'
;HKTMVNYSLNSEQQRDEVPNTYGFFVSPNELETEESVKASVARRREQKWLDMFARWSAFIESRFDKVKTRCRKGIPPSVRGQGWYHLSAAKYRHENADRNCPTGSVFNLYLTQTPALNVLEDIKKDLARSFPDHEMFRDNGCGQESLFDVLKAYAVHDAAV
;
A
#
# COMPACT_ATOMS: atom_id res chain seq x y z
N HIS A 1 54.13 -17.46 30.03
CA HIS A 1 54.22 -16.24 29.19
C HIS A 1 52.96 -16.18 28.32
N LYS A 2 52.15 -15.15 28.50
CA LYS A 2 50.87 -14.92 27.80
C LYS A 2 51.12 -14.46 26.37
N THR A 3 50.38 -15.00 25.41
CA THR A 3 50.03 -14.27 24.19
C THR A 3 48.51 -14.37 24.04
N MET A 4 47.82 -13.33 24.50
CA MET A 4 46.40 -13.12 24.22
C MET A 4 46.28 -12.67 22.77
N VAL A 5 45.58 -13.45 21.96
CA VAL A 5 45.04 -12.99 20.68
C VAL A 5 43.85 -12.09 21.03
N ASN A 6 44.03 -10.78 20.86
CA ASN A 6 42.95 -9.81 21.02
C ASN A 6 41.93 -10.04 19.89
N TYR A 7 40.83 -10.72 20.21
CA TYR A 7 39.58 -10.55 19.49
C TYR A 7 39.14 -9.10 19.68
N SER A 8 39.38 -8.25 18.67
CA SER A 8 38.68 -6.97 18.60
C SER A 8 37.23 -7.26 18.25
N LEU A 9 36.40 -7.19 19.29
CA LEU A 9 34.95 -7.09 19.18
C LEU A 9 34.62 -5.79 18.45
N ASN A 10 34.44 -5.85 17.13
CA ASN A 10 33.61 -4.88 16.44
C ASN A 10 32.14 -5.24 16.70
N SER A 11 31.70 -5.02 17.94
CA SER A 11 30.28 -4.88 18.24
C SER A 11 29.87 -3.44 17.92
N GLU A 12 29.89 -3.09 16.64
CA GLU A 12 29.07 -1.97 16.20
C GLU A 12 27.63 -2.39 16.44
N GLN A 13 26.97 -1.67 17.33
CA GLN A 13 25.54 -1.83 17.62
C GLN A 13 24.78 -1.66 16.31
N GLN A 14 24.45 -2.79 15.69
CA GLN A 14 23.43 -2.87 14.67
C GLN A 14 22.14 -2.49 15.39
N ARG A 15 21.84 -1.18 15.40
CA ARG A 15 20.52 -0.71 15.80
C ARG A 15 19.58 -1.37 14.81
N ASP A 16 18.73 -2.27 15.29
CA ASP A 16 17.65 -2.82 14.50
C ASP A 16 16.88 -1.63 13.94
N GLU A 17 17.03 -1.37 12.63
CA GLU A 17 16.27 -0.34 11.95
C GLU A 17 14.81 -0.75 12.06
N VAL A 18 14.03 -0.03 12.87
CA VAL A 18 12.60 -0.29 13.02
C VAL A 18 11.86 0.63 12.08
N PRO A 19 11.11 0.10 11.09
CA PRO A 19 10.29 0.93 10.23
C PRO A 19 9.09 1.49 11.01
N ASN A 20 8.58 2.63 10.55
CA ASN A 20 7.34 3.20 11.09
C ASN A 20 6.11 2.34 10.73
N THR A 21 4.92 2.78 11.16
CA THR A 21 3.63 2.09 10.91
C THR A 21 3.31 1.89 9.41
N TYR A 22 4.01 2.59 8.52
CA TYR A 22 3.87 2.49 7.06
C TYR A 22 5.00 1.72 6.38
N GLY A 23 5.94 1.16 7.14
CA GLY A 23 7.05 0.36 6.59
C GLY A 23 8.27 1.19 6.16
N PHE A 24 8.32 2.49 6.47
CA PHE A 24 9.46 3.36 6.13
C PHE A 24 10.46 3.44 7.28
N PHE A 25 11.74 3.27 6.96
CA PHE A 25 12.84 3.53 7.88
C PHE A 25 13.05 5.04 7.97
N VAL A 26 12.69 5.62 9.11
CA VAL A 26 12.78 7.06 9.37
C VAL A 26 13.70 7.34 10.55
N SER A 27 14.10 8.60 10.72
CA SER A 27 14.94 8.99 11.84
C SER A 27 14.21 8.76 13.19
N PRO A 28 14.93 8.46 14.29
CA PRO A 28 14.30 8.26 15.60
C PRO A 28 13.42 9.42 16.06
N ASN A 29 13.80 10.66 15.71
CA ASN A 29 13.02 11.85 16.03
C ASN A 29 11.66 11.88 15.31
N GLU A 30 11.54 11.27 14.13
CA GLU A 30 10.29 11.19 13.37
C GLU A 30 9.36 10.08 13.89
N LEU A 31 9.93 8.98 14.40
CA LEU A 31 9.17 7.89 15.06
C LEU A 31 8.45 8.38 16.32
N GLU A 32 9.05 9.31 17.07
CA GLU A 32 8.49 9.84 18.32
C GLU A 32 7.26 10.76 18.11
N THR A 33 7.05 11.26 16.89
CA THR A 33 5.94 12.18 16.54
C THR A 33 4.59 11.51 16.26
N GLU A 34 4.49 10.17 16.26
CA GLU A 34 3.20 9.50 16.05
C GLU A 34 2.33 9.54 17.32
N GLU A 35 1.45 10.54 17.42
CA GLU A 35 0.41 10.57 18.45
C GLU A 35 -0.54 9.36 18.30
N SER A 36 -0.39 8.40 19.21
CA SER A 36 -1.19 7.19 19.28
C SER A 36 -2.63 7.49 19.73
N VAL A 37 -3.61 7.24 18.86
CA VAL A 37 -5.02 7.20 19.24
C VAL A 37 -5.24 5.99 20.16
N LYS A 38 -5.84 6.20 21.34
CA LYS A 38 -6.24 5.12 22.25
C LYS A 38 -6.89 3.96 21.48
N ALA A 39 -6.37 2.74 21.67
CA ALA A 39 -6.78 1.55 20.91
C ALA A 39 -8.30 1.32 20.90
N SER A 40 -8.99 1.60 22.03
CA SER A 40 -10.45 1.50 22.13
C SER A 40 -11.19 2.46 21.18
N VAL A 41 -10.65 3.66 20.96
CA VAL A 41 -11.21 4.64 20.02
C VAL A 41 -10.95 4.20 18.58
N ALA A 42 -9.75 3.69 18.29
CA ALA A 42 -9.39 3.16 16.97
C ALA A 42 -10.33 2.01 16.57
N ARG A 43 -10.50 1.01 17.43
CA ARG A 43 -11.41 -0.14 17.21
C ARG A 43 -12.86 0.29 17.00
N ARG A 44 -13.35 1.27 17.77
CA ARG A 44 -14.71 1.81 17.59
C ARG A 44 -14.88 2.56 16.27
N ARG A 45 -13.84 3.22 15.77
CA ARG A 45 -13.87 3.88 14.45
C ARG A 45 -13.87 2.84 13.34
N GLU A 46 -13.01 1.84 13.45
CA GLU A 46 -12.94 0.69 12.54
C GLU A 46 -14.30 -0.03 12.42
N GLN A 47 -14.92 -0.41 13.54
CA GLN A 47 -16.22 -1.07 13.51
C GLN A 47 -17.28 -0.25 12.74
N LYS A 48 -17.29 1.08 12.95
CA LYS A 48 -18.22 1.97 12.23
C LYS A 48 -17.99 1.98 10.72
N TRP A 49 -16.76 1.76 10.25
CA TRP A 49 -16.42 1.64 8.83
C TRP A 49 -16.83 0.27 8.29
N LEU A 50 -16.56 -0.82 9.02
CA LEU A 50 -17.03 -2.16 8.65
C LEU A 50 -18.55 -2.20 8.50
N ASP A 51 -19.29 -1.58 9.44
CA ASP A 51 -20.75 -1.45 9.38
C ASP A 51 -21.25 -0.64 8.17
N MET A 52 -20.42 0.26 7.63
CA MET A 52 -20.72 0.98 6.38
C MET A 52 -20.51 0.09 5.18
N PHE A 53 -19.40 -0.62 5.10
CA PHE A 53 -19.10 -1.48 3.96
C PHE A 53 -20.16 -2.56 3.77
N ALA A 54 -20.63 -3.16 4.87
CA ALA A 54 -21.71 -4.16 4.85
C ALA A 54 -23.03 -3.62 4.25
N ARG A 55 -23.23 -2.31 4.22
CA ARG A 55 -24.44 -1.64 3.70
C ARG A 55 -24.08 -0.46 2.80
N TRP A 56 -23.02 -0.63 2.00
CA TRP A 56 -22.40 0.48 1.29
C TRP A 56 -23.39 1.27 0.42
N SER A 57 -24.21 0.58 -0.38
CA SER A 57 -25.22 1.20 -1.25
C SER A 57 -26.20 2.07 -0.47
N ALA A 58 -26.77 1.56 0.62
CA ALA A 58 -27.68 2.33 1.48
C ALA A 58 -27.01 3.56 2.12
N PHE A 59 -25.71 3.48 2.44
CA PHE A 59 -24.97 4.62 2.98
C PHE A 59 -24.69 5.70 1.92
N ILE A 60 -24.38 5.31 0.70
CA ILE A 60 -24.15 6.25 -0.39
C ILE A 60 -25.45 6.89 -0.85
N GLU A 61 -26.54 6.12 -0.97
CA GLU A 61 -27.84 6.60 -1.43
C GLU A 61 -28.55 7.49 -0.40
N SER A 62 -28.57 7.07 0.88
CA SER A 62 -29.43 7.68 1.89
C SER A 62 -28.69 8.32 3.06
N ARG A 63 -27.36 8.18 3.15
CA ARG A 63 -26.56 8.65 4.31
C ARG A 63 -25.24 9.29 3.90
N PHE A 64 -25.17 9.91 2.72
CA PHE A 64 -23.92 10.45 2.16
C PHE A 64 -23.22 11.46 3.08
N ASP A 65 -23.96 12.31 3.80
CA ASP A 65 -23.37 13.24 4.77
C ASP A 65 -22.65 12.52 5.92
N LYS A 66 -23.13 11.33 6.31
CA LYS A 66 -22.46 10.48 7.29
C LYS A 66 -21.14 9.95 6.74
N VAL A 67 -21.11 9.56 5.47
CA VAL A 67 -19.90 9.12 4.76
C VAL A 67 -18.88 10.25 4.74
N LYS A 68 -19.24 11.44 4.25
CA LYS A 68 -18.37 12.64 4.24
C LYS A 68 -17.81 12.96 5.62
N THR A 69 -18.66 12.96 6.64
CA THR A 69 -18.25 13.24 8.02
C THR A 69 -17.23 12.23 8.54
N ARG A 70 -17.34 10.95 8.15
CA ARG A 70 -16.38 9.91 8.54
C ARG A 70 -15.08 10.02 7.75
N CYS A 71 -15.13 10.34 6.45
CA CYS A 71 -13.93 10.64 5.65
C CYS A 71 -13.11 11.80 6.26
N ARG A 72 -13.77 12.91 6.65
CA ARG A 72 -13.10 14.05 7.31
C ARG A 72 -12.47 13.70 8.67
N LYS A 73 -12.99 12.67 9.35
CA LYS A 73 -12.41 12.15 10.60
C LYS A 73 -11.26 11.16 10.38
N GLY A 74 -10.95 10.85 9.12
CA GLY A 74 -9.94 9.89 8.73
C GLY A 74 -10.48 8.46 8.63
N ILE A 75 -9.96 7.73 7.63
CA ILE A 75 -10.15 6.29 7.50
C ILE A 75 -9.09 5.58 8.36
N PRO A 76 -9.50 4.71 9.31
CA PRO A 76 -8.55 3.95 10.12
C PRO A 76 -7.58 3.16 9.22
N PRO A 77 -6.28 3.08 9.56
CA PRO A 77 -5.28 2.40 8.75
C PRO A 77 -5.70 0.97 8.35
N SER A 78 -6.22 0.18 9.31
CA SER A 78 -6.63 -1.22 9.10
C SER A 78 -7.69 -1.43 8.02
N VAL A 79 -8.54 -0.44 7.77
CA VAL A 79 -9.63 -0.52 6.78
C VAL A 79 -9.44 0.46 5.62
N ARG A 80 -8.27 1.10 5.52
CA ARG A 80 -8.00 2.14 4.53
C ARG A 80 -8.06 1.59 3.11
N GLY A 81 -7.49 0.41 2.86
CA GLY A 81 -7.55 -0.26 1.56
C GLY A 81 -8.98 -0.45 1.08
N GLN A 82 -9.83 -1.08 1.89
CA GLN A 82 -11.25 -1.26 1.57
C GLN A 82 -12.00 0.08 1.46
N GLY A 83 -11.71 1.04 2.35
CA GLY A 83 -12.33 2.36 2.33
C GLY A 83 -12.11 3.10 1.02
N TRP A 84 -10.86 3.22 0.57
CA TRP A 84 -10.54 3.85 -0.70
C TRP A 84 -11.07 3.07 -1.90
N TYR A 85 -11.02 1.75 -1.85
CA TYR A 85 -11.56 0.88 -2.90
C TYR A 85 -13.06 1.12 -3.15
N HIS A 86 -13.83 1.35 -2.07
CA HIS A 86 -15.24 1.76 -2.16
C HIS A 86 -15.42 3.22 -2.60
N LEU A 87 -14.69 4.16 -1.99
CA LEU A 87 -14.85 5.61 -2.21
C LEU A 87 -14.46 6.07 -3.62
N SER A 88 -13.46 5.44 -4.22
CA SER A 88 -12.97 5.75 -5.58
C SER A 88 -13.85 5.18 -6.69
N ALA A 89 -14.93 4.48 -6.33
CA ALA A 89 -15.73 3.61 -7.21
C ALA A 89 -14.93 2.49 -7.88
N ALA A 90 -13.67 2.26 -7.47
CA ALA A 90 -12.83 1.19 -8.02
C ALA A 90 -13.48 -0.19 -7.84
N LYS A 91 -14.15 -0.44 -6.70
CA LYS A 91 -14.89 -1.69 -6.50
C LYS A 91 -15.96 -1.94 -7.55
N TYR A 92 -16.77 -0.94 -7.83
CA TYR A 92 -17.81 -1.06 -8.85
C TYR A 92 -17.20 -1.28 -10.24
N ARG A 93 -16.16 -0.51 -10.61
CA ARG A 93 -15.50 -0.68 -11.92
C ARG A 93 -14.86 -2.06 -12.06
N HIS A 94 -14.10 -2.49 -11.06
CA HIS A 94 -13.44 -3.79 -11.03
C HIS A 94 -14.45 -4.94 -11.13
N GLU A 95 -15.49 -4.97 -10.31
CA GLU A 95 -16.48 -6.05 -10.34
C GLU A 95 -17.26 -6.14 -11.66
N ASN A 96 -17.53 -4.99 -12.31
CA ASN A 96 -18.17 -5.00 -13.62
C ASN A 96 -17.18 -5.39 -14.74
N ALA A 97 -15.93 -4.95 -14.67
CA ALA A 97 -14.90 -5.30 -15.63
C ALA A 97 -14.62 -6.81 -15.60
N ASP A 98 -14.41 -7.37 -14.41
CA ASP A 98 -14.11 -8.79 -14.24
C ASP A 98 -15.29 -9.69 -14.59
N ARG A 99 -16.53 -9.28 -14.29
CA ARG A 99 -17.74 -10.02 -14.70
C ARG A 99 -17.83 -10.20 -16.21
N ASN A 100 -17.33 -9.22 -16.98
CA ASN A 100 -17.35 -9.23 -18.43
C ASN A 100 -16.05 -9.78 -19.04
N CYS A 101 -15.09 -10.20 -18.21
CA CYS A 101 -13.80 -10.70 -18.65
C CYS A 101 -13.82 -12.23 -18.81
N PRO A 102 -13.46 -12.79 -19.98
CA PRO A 102 -13.47 -14.25 -20.20
C PRO A 102 -12.54 -15.03 -19.26
N THR A 103 -11.45 -14.41 -18.81
CA THR A 103 -10.47 -15.01 -17.88
C THR A 103 -10.86 -14.82 -16.41
N GLY A 104 -11.95 -14.10 -16.13
CA GLY A 104 -12.40 -13.77 -14.79
C GLY A 104 -11.59 -12.70 -14.06
N SER A 105 -10.52 -12.17 -14.69
CA SER A 105 -9.75 -11.05 -14.16
C SER A 105 -9.13 -10.23 -15.27
N VAL A 106 -9.55 -8.97 -15.39
CA VAL A 106 -9.00 -8.03 -16.37
C VAL A 106 -7.55 -7.70 -16.05
N PHE A 107 -7.21 -7.59 -14.77
CA PHE A 107 -5.83 -7.33 -14.34
C PHE A 107 -4.87 -8.44 -14.82
N ASN A 108 -5.22 -9.71 -14.58
CA ASN A 108 -4.41 -10.83 -15.05
C ASN A 108 -4.33 -10.90 -16.58
N LEU A 109 -5.41 -10.53 -17.28
CA LEU A 109 -5.41 -10.43 -18.74
C LEU A 109 -4.45 -9.34 -19.25
N TYR A 110 -4.29 -8.22 -18.54
CA TYR A 110 -3.32 -7.19 -18.91
C TYR A 110 -1.88 -7.62 -18.62
N LEU A 111 -1.63 -8.41 -17.57
CA LEU A 111 -0.29 -8.90 -17.27
C LEU A 111 0.28 -9.84 -18.35
N THR A 112 -0.57 -10.53 -19.13
CA THR A 112 -0.12 -11.36 -20.26
C THR A 112 0.29 -10.55 -21.49
N GLN A 113 -0.06 -9.26 -21.53
CA GLN A 113 0.27 -8.35 -22.61
C GLN A 113 1.56 -7.58 -22.31
N THR A 114 2.16 -7.00 -23.34
CA THR A 114 3.42 -6.24 -23.22
C THR A 114 3.21 -4.82 -23.74
N PRO A 115 3.41 -3.78 -22.92
CA PRO A 115 3.33 -2.39 -23.38
C PRO A 115 4.53 -2.05 -24.29
N ALA A 116 4.56 -0.83 -24.82
CA ALA A 116 5.67 -0.36 -25.64
C ALA A 116 7.01 -0.46 -24.88
N LEU A 117 8.09 -0.81 -25.59
CA LEU A 117 9.40 -1.09 -24.98
C LEU A 117 9.94 0.09 -24.17
N ASN A 118 9.80 1.32 -24.69
CA ASN A 118 10.22 2.53 -24.00
C ASN A 118 9.48 2.73 -22.66
N VAL A 119 8.17 2.47 -22.63
CA VAL A 119 7.36 2.56 -21.39
C VAL A 119 7.83 1.52 -20.38
N LEU A 120 8.11 0.30 -20.84
CA LEU A 120 8.61 -0.78 -19.97
C LEU A 120 9.99 -0.44 -19.37
N GLU A 121 10.89 0.14 -20.17
CA GLU A 121 12.20 0.59 -19.70
C GLU A 121 12.08 1.72 -18.68
N ASP A 122 11.18 2.67 -18.89
CA ASP A 122 10.96 3.79 -17.98
C ASP A 122 10.37 3.31 -16.65
N ILE A 123 9.39 2.39 -16.66
CA ILE A 123 8.88 1.74 -15.45
C ILE A 123 10.04 1.11 -14.66
N LYS A 124 10.94 0.35 -15.30
CA LYS A 124 12.07 -0.29 -14.62
C LYS A 124 13.05 0.70 -14.00
N LYS A 125 13.36 1.79 -14.71
CA LYS A 125 14.25 2.85 -14.18
C LYS A 125 13.63 3.56 -12.98
N ASP A 126 12.32 3.74 -12.96
CA ASP A 126 11.60 4.44 -11.91
C ASP A 126 11.39 3.56 -10.67
N LEU A 127 11.20 2.26 -10.87
CA LEU A 127 11.13 1.27 -9.80
C LEU A 127 12.39 1.23 -8.95
N ALA A 128 13.57 1.25 -9.58
CA ALA A 128 14.86 1.21 -8.89
C ALA A 128 15.08 2.38 -7.91
N ARG A 129 14.31 3.47 -8.05
CA ARG A 129 14.36 4.65 -7.18
C ARG A 129 13.06 4.91 -6.40
N SER A 130 12.11 3.98 -6.45
CA SER A 130 10.82 4.11 -5.76
C SER A 130 10.89 3.53 -4.34
N PHE A 131 10.67 4.38 -3.34
CA PHE A 131 10.63 4.01 -1.92
C PHE A 131 11.87 3.23 -1.42
N PRO A 132 13.10 3.74 -1.64
CA PRO A 132 14.33 3.02 -1.29
C PRO A 132 14.41 2.66 0.20
N ASP A 133 13.81 3.50 1.06
CA ASP A 133 13.81 3.34 2.51
C ASP A 133 12.55 2.63 3.04
N HIS A 134 11.82 1.90 2.20
CA HIS A 134 10.64 1.13 2.61
C HIS A 134 10.96 -0.37 2.65
N GLU A 135 10.58 -1.04 3.74
CA GLU A 135 10.81 -2.47 3.97
C GLU A 135 10.40 -3.40 2.81
N MET A 136 9.30 -3.10 2.09
CA MET A 136 8.84 -3.93 0.98
C MET A 136 9.58 -3.66 -0.34
N PHE A 137 10.29 -2.53 -0.44
CA PHE A 137 10.90 -2.04 -1.67
C PHE A 137 12.44 -2.07 -1.64
N ARG A 138 13.06 -2.15 -0.46
CA ARG A 138 14.51 -2.36 -0.34
C ARG A 138 14.91 -3.74 -0.87
N ASP A 139 16.16 -3.87 -1.29
CA ASP A 139 16.81 -5.15 -1.62
C ASP A 139 16.05 -6.02 -2.65
N ASN A 140 15.39 -5.39 -3.62
CA ASN A 140 14.52 -6.06 -4.61
C ASN A 140 13.37 -6.84 -3.96
N GLY A 141 12.76 -6.29 -2.90
CA GLY A 141 11.63 -6.88 -2.21
C GLY A 141 10.35 -6.99 -3.06
N CYS A 142 9.37 -7.74 -2.55
CA CYS A 142 8.11 -8.05 -3.23
C CYS A 142 7.27 -6.81 -3.63
N GLY A 143 7.50 -5.66 -2.99
CA GLY A 143 6.87 -4.40 -3.35
C GLY A 143 7.29 -3.91 -4.73
N GLN A 144 8.53 -4.16 -5.16
CA GLN A 144 8.99 -3.79 -6.50
C GLN A 144 8.28 -4.61 -7.58
N GLU A 145 8.16 -5.93 -7.39
CA GLU A 145 7.45 -6.82 -8.31
C GLU A 145 5.96 -6.45 -8.39
N SER A 146 5.32 -6.22 -7.25
CA SER A 146 3.91 -5.82 -7.19
C SER A 146 3.67 -4.46 -7.87
N LEU A 147 4.56 -3.49 -7.65
CA LEU A 147 4.46 -2.17 -8.29
C LEU A 147 4.71 -2.25 -9.80
N PHE A 148 5.67 -3.09 -10.23
CA PHE A 148 5.91 -3.36 -11.65
C PHE A 148 4.65 -3.92 -12.32
N ASP A 149 4.02 -4.93 -11.73
CA ASP A 149 2.83 -5.55 -12.30
C ASP A 149 1.67 -4.56 -12.43
N VAL A 150 1.43 -3.72 -11.42
CA VAL A 150 0.40 -2.67 -11.47
C VAL A 150 0.69 -1.65 -12.58
N LEU A 151 1.92 -1.13 -12.65
CA LEU A 151 2.31 -0.13 -13.66
C LEU A 151 2.26 -0.71 -15.07
N LYS A 152 2.75 -1.95 -15.26
CA LYS A 152 2.71 -2.65 -16.53
C LYS A 152 1.27 -2.87 -16.99
N ALA A 153 0.41 -3.39 -16.12
CA ALA A 153 -1.00 -3.61 -16.45
C ALA A 153 -1.72 -2.31 -16.79
N TYR A 154 -1.42 -1.22 -16.07
CA TYR A 154 -1.99 0.09 -16.34
C TYR A 154 -1.53 0.66 -17.69
N ALA A 155 -0.25 0.52 -18.05
CA ALA A 155 0.28 0.94 -19.35
C ALA A 155 -0.37 0.20 -20.54
N VAL A 156 -0.84 -1.04 -20.32
CA VAL A 156 -1.64 -1.78 -21.31
C VAL A 156 -3.09 -1.29 -21.32
N HIS A 157 -3.67 -1.03 -20.14
CA HIS A 157 -5.06 -0.58 -20.00
C HIS A 157 -5.30 0.78 -20.68
N ASP A 158 -4.38 1.73 -20.49
CA ASP A 158 -4.51 3.10 -20.97
C ASP A 158 -3.19 3.57 -21.61
N ALA A 159 -2.93 3.10 -22.83
CA ALA A 159 -1.71 3.38 -23.57
C ALA A 159 -1.58 4.83 -24.09
N ALA A 160 -2.60 5.67 -23.89
CA ALA A 160 -2.61 7.06 -24.33
C ALA A 160 -2.09 8.04 -23.27
N VAL A 161 -1.96 7.57 -22.02
CA VAL A 161 -1.39 8.31 -20.88
C VAL A 161 0.09 7.99 -20.74
#